data_AF-A0A1X7SRV3-F1
#
_entry.id   AF-A0A1X7SRV3-F1
#
_cell.length_a   1.000
_cell.length_b   1.000
_cell.length_c   1.000
_cell.angle_alpha   90.00
_cell.angle_beta   90.00
_cell.angle_gamma   90.00
#
_symmetry.space_group_name_H-M   'P 1'
#
loop_
_entity.id
_entity.type
_entity.pdbx_description
1 polymer ?
#
loop_
_entity_poly.entity_id
_entity_poly.type
_entity_poly.pdbx_seq_one_letter_code
_entity_poly.pdbx_strand_id
1 'polypeptide(L)'
;MATRPCTYSTWPEISMTNAIKAVEEEGLTVRLAAELYGIPKSTLYDRIRGNVQHGTKPGPVPYLTKEEEVILAKFLIKCSQIGFPRTVSEVLAL
;
A
#
# COMPACT_ATOMS: atom_id res chain seq x y z
N MET A 1 15.04 2.91 12.23
CA MET A 1 14.77 2.93 10.77
C MET A 1 13.87 4.12 10.49
N ALA A 2 14.41 5.23 9.98
CA ALA A 2 13.60 6.40 9.65
C ALA A 2 12.99 6.20 8.25
N THR A 3 11.68 6.03 8.19
CA THR A 3 10.93 6.03 6.93
C THR A 3 11.00 7.44 6.35
N ARG A 4 11.39 7.58 5.08
CA ARG A 4 11.27 8.85 4.35
C ARG A 4 9.78 9.25 4.41
N PRO A 5 9.41 10.44 4.88
CA PRO A 5 8.00 10.81 4.97
C PRO A 5 7.44 10.84 3.55
N CYS A 6 6.53 9.90 3.25
CA CYS A 6 5.76 9.94 2.03
C CYS A 6 4.85 11.17 2.14
N THR A 7 5.13 12.20 1.36
CA THR A 7 4.46 13.51 1.41
C THR A 7 2.97 13.47 1.03
N TYR A 8 2.42 12.28 0.73
CA TYR A 8 1.09 12.10 0.14
C TYR A 8 0.05 11.44 1.04
N SER A 9 0.38 11.10 2.29
CA SER A 9 -0.62 10.66 3.27
C SER A 9 -0.20 11.04 4.68
N THR A 10 -0.70 12.17 5.17
CA THR A 10 -0.51 12.61 6.56
C THR A 10 -1.38 11.80 7.54
N TRP A 11 -2.30 10.98 7.04
CA TRP A 11 -3.28 10.24 7.84
C TRP A 11 -2.81 8.80 8.11
N PRO A 12 -3.00 8.28 9.34
CA PRO A 12 -2.76 6.88 9.65
C PRO A 12 -3.72 5.97 8.89
N GLU A 13 -3.24 4.78 8.51
CA GLU A 13 -4.05 3.77 7.82
C GLU A 13 -5.25 3.32 8.68
N ILE A 14 -5.06 3.27 9.99
CA ILE A 14 -6.10 2.94 10.99
C ILE A 14 -7.24 3.97 10.97
N SER A 15 -6.94 5.26 10.81
CA SER A 15 -7.98 6.28 10.72
C SER A 15 -8.85 6.07 9.47
N MET A 16 -8.23 5.68 8.35
CA MET A 16 -8.94 5.43 7.11
C MET A 16 -9.86 4.21 7.19
N THR A 17 -9.40 3.11 7.79
CA THR A 17 -10.23 1.91 7.96
C THR A 17 -11.41 2.16 8.90
N ASN A 18 -11.20 2.89 10.00
CA ASN A 18 -12.27 3.29 10.90
C ASN A 18 -13.28 4.23 10.24
N ALA A 19 -12.81 5.17 9.41
CA ALA A 19 -13.70 6.07 8.67
C ALA A 19 -14.57 5.34 7.63
N ILE A 20 -14.02 4.32 6.96
CA ILE A 20 -14.80 3.48 6.02
C ILE A 20 -15.88 2.71 6.78
N LYS A 21 -15.51 2.05 7.89
CA LYS A 21 -16.45 1.32 8.75
C LYS A 21 -17.55 2.21 9.29
N ALA A 22 -17.24 3.42 9.74
CA ALA A 22 -18.23 4.34 10.27
C ALA A 22 -19.24 4.82 9.19
N VAL A 23 -18.85 4.86 7.92
CA VAL A 23 -19.78 5.18 6.83
C VAL A 23 -20.62 3.97 6.43
N GLU A 24 -20.03 2.77 6.37
CA GLU A 24 -20.72 1.54 5.94
C GLU A 24 -21.59 0.91 7.03
N GLU A 25 -21.08 0.82 8.26
CA GLU A 25 -21.71 0.12 9.39
C GLU A 25 -22.57 1.06 10.24
N GLU A 26 -22.07 2.27 10.55
CA GLU A 26 -22.78 3.24 11.42
C GLU A 26 -23.68 4.21 10.62
N GLY A 27 -23.60 4.21 9.29
CA GLY A 27 -24.41 5.07 8.42
C GLY A 27 -24.09 6.56 8.53
N LEU A 28 -22.90 6.93 9.02
CA LEU A 28 -22.50 8.33 9.12
C LEU A 28 -22.30 8.95 7.74
N THR A 29 -22.56 10.25 7.64
CA THR A 29 -22.26 10.98 6.40
C THR A 29 -20.75 11.05 6.17
N VAL A 30 -20.32 10.96 4.90
CA VAL A 30 -18.90 11.05 4.50
C VAL A 30 -18.22 12.30 5.07
N ARG A 31 -18.95 13.41 5.18
CA ARG A 31 -18.44 14.66 5.75
C ARG A 31 -18.16 14.52 7.25
N LEU A 32 -19.11 13.96 8.00
CA LEU A 32 -18.96 13.78 9.44
C LEU A 32 -17.82 12.80 9.75
N ALA A 33 -17.74 11.69 9.04
CA ALA A 33 -16.63 10.74 9.19
C ALA A 33 -15.27 11.39 8.84
N ALA A 34 -15.20 12.20 7.78
CA ALA A 34 -13.99 12.92 7.42
C ALA A 34 -13.52 13.89 8.51
N GLU A 35 -14.44 14.64 9.14
CA GLU A 35 -14.15 15.56 10.23
C GLU A 35 -13.72 14.81 11.52
N LEU A 36 -14.39 13.69 11.85
CA LEU A 36 -14.08 12.88 13.03
C LEU A 36 -12.70 12.21 12.96
N TYR A 37 -12.34 11.67 11.80
CA TYR A 37 -11.09 10.91 11.62
C TYR A 37 -9.95 11.74 11.01
N GLY A 38 -10.19 13.02 10.72
CA GLY A 38 -9.18 13.94 10.19
C GLY A 38 -8.70 13.60 8.78
N ILE A 39 -9.60 13.10 7.92
CA ILE A 39 -9.29 12.64 6.56
C ILE A 39 -9.95 13.57 5.54
N PRO A 40 -9.33 13.88 4.40
CA PRO A 40 -9.97 14.67 3.36
C PRO A 40 -11.22 13.95 2.82
N LYS A 41 -12.32 14.71 2.71
CA LYS A 41 -13.60 14.21 2.20
C LYS A 41 -13.48 13.52 0.83
N SER A 42 -12.74 14.12 -0.11
CA SER A 42 -12.53 13.55 -1.46
C SER A 42 -11.85 12.18 -1.38
N THR A 43 -10.83 12.07 -0.54
CA THR A 43 -10.04 10.87 -0.31
C THR A 43 -10.86 9.73 0.31
N LEU A 44 -11.77 10.05 1.23
CA LEU A 44 -12.71 9.08 1.80
C LEU A 44 -13.78 8.67 0.77
N TYR A 45 -14.33 9.65 0.04
CA TYR A 45 -15.35 9.44 -0.99
C TYR A 45 -14.87 8.52 -2.13
N ASP A 46 -13.65 8.71 -2.63
CA ASP A 46 -13.07 7.88 -3.69
C ASP A 46 -12.90 6.41 -3.27
N ARG A 47 -12.64 6.16 -1.98
CA ARG A 47 -12.52 4.81 -1.44
C ARG A 47 -13.89 4.14 -1.27
N ILE A 48 -14.89 4.88 -0.78
CA ILE A 48 -16.28 4.39 -0.67
C ILE A 48 -16.87 4.05 -2.04
N ARG A 49 -16.58 4.86 -3.06
CA ARG A 49 -17.07 4.62 -4.43
C ARG A 49 -16.33 3.47 -5.14
N GLY A 50 -15.25 2.95 -4.56
CA GLY A 50 -14.44 1.88 -5.14
C GLY A 50 -13.46 2.33 -6.23
N ASN A 51 -13.25 3.65 -6.40
CA ASN A 51 -12.26 4.17 -7.33
C ASN A 51 -10.82 3.83 -6.89
N VAL A 52 -10.62 3.67 -5.57
CA VAL A 52 -9.31 3.39 -4.98
C VAL A 52 -9.44 2.27 -3.96
N GLN A 53 -8.76 1.14 -4.21
CA GLN A 53 -8.65 0.07 -3.23
C GLN A 53 -7.68 0.46 -2.11
N HIS A 54 -8.18 0.42 -0.87
CA HIS A 54 -7.38 0.68 0.32
C HIS A 54 -6.20 -0.32 0.41
N GLY A 55 -4.99 0.19 0.71
CA GLY A 55 -3.77 -0.62 0.74
C GLY A 55 -3.02 -0.77 -0.59
N THR A 56 -3.54 -0.22 -1.69
CA THR A 56 -2.79 -0.22 -2.97
C THR A 56 -1.76 0.90 -2.99
N LYS A 57 -0.50 0.56 -3.28
CA LYS A 57 0.55 1.57 -3.46
C LYS A 57 0.32 2.30 -4.79
N PRO A 58 0.38 3.65 -4.82
CA PRO A 58 0.34 4.39 -6.07
C PRO A 58 1.54 3.99 -6.95
N GLY A 59 1.28 3.55 -8.17
CA GLY A 59 2.33 3.17 -9.11
C GLY A 59 1.81 2.36 -10.28
N PRO A 60 2.68 2.08 -11.27
CA PRO A 60 2.38 1.15 -12.36
C PRO A 60 2.00 -0.22 -11.82
N VAL A 61 1.20 -0.96 -12.58
CA VAL A 61 0.92 -2.37 -12.27
C VAL A 61 2.25 -3.15 -12.19
N PRO A 62 2.48 -3.93 -11.12
CA PRO A 62 3.71 -4.70 -11.00
C PRO A 62 3.79 -5.75 -12.11
N TYR A 63 4.98 -5.94 -12.68
CA TYR A 63 5.23 -6.94 -13.72
C TYR A 63 5.18 -8.37 -13.18
N LEU A 64 5.60 -8.56 -11.93
CA LEU A 64 5.57 -9.85 -11.25
C LEU A 64 4.37 -9.90 -10.30
N THR A 65 3.80 -11.09 -10.16
CA THR A 65 2.84 -11.39 -9.10
C THR A 65 3.54 -11.42 -7.75
N LYS A 66 2.78 -11.22 -6.65
CA LYS A 66 3.32 -11.26 -5.28
C LYS A 66 4.02 -12.59 -4.97
N GLU A 67 3.54 -13.68 -5.56
CA GLU A 67 4.12 -15.02 -5.37
C GLU A 67 5.50 -15.13 -6.03
N GLU A 68 5.62 -14.65 -7.27
CA GLU A 68 6.88 -14.62 -8.00
C GLU A 68 7.90 -13.71 -7.33
N GLU A 69 7.49 -12.54 -6.81
CA GLU A 69 8.35 -11.65 -6.02
C GLU A 69 8.94 -12.37 -4.80
N VAL A 70 8.12 -13.18 -4.10
CA VAL A 70 8.56 -13.96 -2.94
C VAL A 70 9.54 -15.05 -3.34
N ILE A 71 9.30 -15.74 -4.46
CA ILE A 71 10.20 -16.77 -4.99
C ILE A 71 11.54 -16.14 -5.36
N LEU A 72 11.53 -15.01 -6.06
CA LEU A 72 12.72 -14.28 -6.46
C LEU A 72 13.51 -13.79 -5.24
N ALA A 73 12.83 -13.22 -4.24
CA ALA A 73 13.48 -12.79 -3.00
C ALA A 73 14.16 -13.95 -2.27
N LYS A 74 13.47 -15.10 -2.14
CA LYS A 74 14.05 -16.31 -1.52
C LYS A 74 15.27 -16.81 -2.30
N PHE A 75 15.22 -16.79 -3.63
CA PHE A 75 16.34 -17.17 -4.48
C PHE A 75 17.56 -16.26 -4.26
N LEU A 76 17.36 -14.94 -4.26
CA LEU A 76 18.43 -13.97 -4.03
C LEU A 76 19.08 -14.12 -2.65
N ILE A 77 18.27 -14.34 -1.61
CA ILE A 77 18.78 -14.58 -0.25
C ILE A 77 19.64 -15.86 -0.21
N LYS A 78 19.19 -16.96 -0.85
CA LYS A 78 19.96 -18.20 -0.95
C LYS A 78 21.29 -17.98 -1.69
N CYS A 79 21.26 -17.31 -2.84
CA CYS A 79 22.48 -16.98 -3.58
C CYS A 79 23.47 -16.18 -2.74
N SER A 80 22.98 -15.18 -1.99
CA SER A 80 23.80 -14.41 -1.06
C SER A 80 24.40 -15.26 0.06
N GLN A 81 23.65 -16.22 0.61
CA GLN A 81 24.12 -17.12 1.68
C GLN A 81 25.21 -18.09 1.19
N ILE A 82 25.13 -18.52 -0.07
CA ILE A 82 26.13 -19.40 -0.70
C ILE A 82 27.41 -18.63 -1.07
N GLY A 83 27.39 -17.30 -0.99
CA GLY A 83 28.54 -16.43 -1.30
C GLY A 83 28.54 -15.88 -2.73
N PHE A 84 27.44 -16.03 -3.46
CA PHE A 84 27.27 -15.50 -4.82
C PHE A 84 26.11 -14.50 -4.84
N PRO A 85 26.27 -13.27 -4.29
CA PRO A 85 25.25 -12.24 -4.42
C PRO A 85 25.07 -11.87 -5.90
N ARG A 86 23.82 -11.84 -6.37
CA ARG A 86 23.48 -11.47 -7.75
C ARG A 86 23.31 -9.95 -7.87
N THR A 87 23.80 -9.39 -8.96
CA THR A 87 23.56 -7.99 -9.33
C THR A 87 22.22 -7.82 -10.06
N VAL A 88 21.66 -6.60 -10.05
CA VAL A 88 20.36 -6.31 -10.71
C VAL A 88 20.39 -6.65 -12.20
N SER A 89 21.52 -6.40 -12.87
CA SER A 89 21.73 -6.72 -14.28
C SER A 89 21.70 -8.23 -14.57
N GLU A 90 22.27 -9.06 -13.68
CA GLU A 90 22.23 -10.51 -13.84
C GLU A 90 20.83 -11.08 -13.63
N VAL A 91 20.07 -10.49 -12.71
CA VAL A 91 18.70 -10.93 -12.41
C VAL A 91 17.75 -10.58 -13.56
N LEU A 92 17.96 -9.42 -14.20
CA LEU A 92 17.18 -8.98 -15.37
C LEU A 92 17.54 -9.74 -16.65
N ALA A 93 18.69 -10.40 -16.70
CA ALA A 93 19.16 -11.16 -17.86
C ALA A 93 18.79 -12.66 -17.82
N LEU A 94 18.17 -13.13 -16.73
CA LEU A 94 17.61 -14.48 -16.61
C LEU A 94 16.27 -14.59 -17.34
#